data_AF-A0A2T6FNA8-F1
#
_entry.id   AF-A0A2T6FNA8-F1
#
_cell.length_a   1.000
_cell.length_b   1.000
_cell.length_c   1.000
_cell.angle_alpha   90.00
_cell.angle_beta   90.00
_cell.angle_gamma   90.00
#
_symmetry.space_group_name_H-M   'P 1'
#
loop_
_entity.id
_entity.type
_entity.pdbx_description
1 polymer ?
#
loop_
_entity_poly.entity_id
_entity_poly.type
_entity_poly.pdbx_seq_one_letter_code
_entity_poly.pdbx_strand_id
1 'polypeptide(L)'
;MRITKIATIAIICLFLSACVSSLIIGNQLQSKLMWSFLKPLVGFDPNEVKLFETPMIKDRMTKLLGDKYEPTMKLLRTAQTIQQEGALFYVASRYAPAQVQAVTDKAGMIWNADTNQMAVMLIKDGTPQIFSEQIEGAKEKITPVLPKELQTAYDKAQAVKETLNEKQKALENAQKIIENPLEATSDAVKQKIDSSVQQKKEDAKQKVEEKIQNTVPVIDQDQLDLDEALKKEAEDLKQ
;
A
#
# COMPACT_ATOMS: atom_id res chain seq x y z
N MET A 1 -35.00 -31.17 47.63
CA MET A 1 -35.41 -30.15 46.63
C MET A 1 -34.28 -29.27 46.09
N ARG A 2 -33.29 -28.83 46.88
CA ARG A 2 -32.19 -27.97 46.36
C ARG A 2 -31.19 -28.73 45.48
N ILE A 3 -30.83 -29.96 45.86
CA ILE A 3 -29.86 -30.80 45.13
C ILE A 3 -30.41 -31.23 43.76
N THR A 4 -31.70 -31.57 43.71
CA THR A 4 -32.39 -31.93 42.46
C THR A 4 -32.41 -30.76 41.46
N LYS A 5 -32.62 -29.52 41.93
CA LYS A 5 -32.58 -28.32 41.08
C LYS A 5 -31.17 -28.02 40.54
N ILE A 6 -30.12 -28.25 41.34
CA ILE A 6 -28.72 -28.05 40.90
C ILE A 6 -28.31 -29.11 39.87
N ALA A 7 -28.73 -30.37 40.05
CA ALA A 7 -28.48 -31.43 39.09
C ALA A 7 -29.16 -31.15 37.73
N THR A 8 -30.41 -30.67 37.73
CA THR A 8 -31.11 -30.30 36.50
C THR A 8 -30.42 -29.13 35.78
N ILE A 9 -29.92 -28.13 36.50
CA ILE A 9 -29.18 -27.00 35.91
C ILE A 9 -27.85 -27.46 35.30
N ALA A 10 -27.10 -28.33 35.98
CA ALA A 10 -25.84 -28.86 35.47
C ALA A 10 -26.02 -29.69 34.20
N ILE A 11 -27.09 -30.50 34.12
CA ILE A 11 -27.42 -31.31 32.95
C ILE A 11 -27.81 -30.42 31.76
N ILE A 12 -28.59 -29.36 31.97
CA ILE A 12 -28.96 -28.41 30.91
C ILE A 12 -27.73 -27.67 30.38
N CYS A 13 -26.79 -27.25 31.24
CA CYS A 13 -25.54 -26.60 30.80
C CYS A 13 -24.65 -27.52 29.94
N LEU A 14 -24.58 -28.83 30.25
CA LEU A 14 -23.83 -29.80 29.46
C LEU A 14 -24.42 -30.02 28.05
N PHE A 15 -25.76 -30.01 27.92
CA PHE A 15 -26.41 -30.12 26.61
C PHE A 15 -26.25 -28.85 25.76
N LEU A 16 -26.21 -27.65 26.36
CA LEU A 16 -25.97 -26.42 25.62
C LEU A 16 -24.54 -26.34 25.05
N SER A 17 -23.53 -26.83 25.75
CA SER A 17 -22.13 -26.85 25.26
C SER A 17 -21.90 -27.79 24.08
N ALA A 18 -22.69 -28.87 23.94
CA ALA A 18 -22.54 -29.84 22.84
C ALA A 18 -23.05 -29.30 21.48
N CYS A 19 -24.01 -28.35 21.49
CA CYS A 19 -24.53 -27.76 20.25
C CYS A 19 -23.56 -26.77 19.60
N VAL A 20 -22.74 -26.07 20.39
CA VAL A 20 -21.78 -25.08 19.85
C VAL A 20 -20.55 -25.76 19.27
N SER A 21 -20.08 -26.85 19.88
CA SER A 21 -18.95 -27.65 19.36
C SER A 21 -19.26 -28.34 18.04
N SER A 22 -20.52 -28.72 17.79
CA SER A 22 -20.92 -29.41 16.55
C SER A 22 -20.80 -28.52 15.30
N LEU A 23 -21.04 -27.21 15.43
CA LEU A 23 -20.85 -26.26 14.33
C LEU A 23 -19.37 -26.08 13.98
N ILE A 24 -18.49 -26.13 15.00
CA ILE A 24 -17.03 -26.00 14.84
C ILE A 24 -16.44 -27.29 14.23
N ILE A 25 -16.91 -28.46 14.66
CA ILE A 25 -16.50 -29.77 14.12
C ILE A 25 -16.97 -29.94 12.66
N GLY A 26 -18.15 -29.40 12.31
CA GLY A 26 -18.65 -29.39 10.94
C GLY A 26 -17.71 -28.71 9.95
N ASN A 27 -17.10 -27.59 10.35
CA ASN A 27 -16.15 -26.87 9.50
C ASN A 27 -14.87 -27.68 9.24
N GLN A 28 -14.36 -28.40 10.25
CA GLN A 28 -13.14 -29.20 10.09
C GLN A 28 -13.31 -30.39 9.13
N LEU A 29 -14.50 -31.01 9.11
CA LEU A 29 -14.79 -32.10 8.19
C LEU A 29 -14.90 -31.60 6.74
N GLN A 30 -15.54 -30.44 6.54
CA GLN A 30 -15.62 -29.80 5.23
C GLN A 30 -14.25 -29.31 4.73
N SER A 31 -13.44 -28.72 5.61
CA SER A 31 -12.03 -28.36 5.36
C SER A 31 -11.22 -29.55 4.84
N LYS A 32 -11.32 -30.72 5.50
CA LYS A 32 -10.62 -31.94 5.09
C LYS A 32 -11.09 -32.48 3.74
N LEU A 33 -12.40 -32.45 3.49
CA LEU A 33 -12.96 -32.85 2.20
C LEU A 33 -12.43 -31.93 1.09
N MET A 34 -12.44 -30.62 1.32
CA MET A 34 -11.96 -29.65 0.35
C MET A 34 -10.48 -29.75 0.08
N TRP A 35 -9.68 -29.95 1.13
CA TRP A 35 -8.27 -30.25 0.99
C TRP A 35 -8.05 -31.53 0.16
N SER A 36 -8.81 -32.59 0.41
CA SER A 36 -8.71 -33.84 -0.37
C SER A 36 -9.14 -33.68 -1.82
N PHE A 37 -10.05 -32.75 -2.12
CA PHE A 37 -10.48 -32.43 -3.47
C PHE A 37 -9.44 -31.59 -4.21
N LEU A 38 -8.88 -30.56 -3.58
CA LEU A 38 -7.97 -29.60 -4.22
C LEU A 38 -6.53 -30.12 -4.30
N LYS A 39 -6.05 -30.87 -3.30
CA LYS A 39 -4.66 -31.32 -3.25
C LYS A 39 -4.23 -32.13 -4.48
N PRO A 40 -5.02 -33.09 -5.00
CA PRO A 40 -4.65 -33.82 -6.21
C PRO A 40 -4.60 -32.94 -7.46
N LEU A 41 -5.25 -31.77 -7.44
CA LEU A 41 -5.31 -30.84 -8.58
C LEU A 41 -4.15 -29.84 -8.59
N VAL A 42 -3.33 -29.79 -7.54
CA VAL A 42 -2.16 -28.91 -7.51
C VAL A 42 -1.20 -29.28 -8.64
N GLY A 43 -0.77 -28.27 -9.40
CA GLY A 43 0.05 -28.41 -10.59
C GLY A 43 -0.74 -28.46 -11.90
N PHE A 44 -2.04 -28.77 -11.89
CA PHE A 44 -2.87 -28.82 -13.09
C PHE A 44 -3.40 -27.43 -13.50
N ASP A 45 -3.72 -27.28 -14.78
CA ASP A 45 -4.41 -26.09 -15.29
C ASP A 45 -5.87 -26.08 -14.77
N PRO A 46 -6.30 -25.01 -14.08
CA PRO A 46 -7.65 -24.91 -13.49
C PRO A 46 -8.78 -24.99 -14.53
N ASN A 47 -8.51 -24.63 -15.79
CA ASN A 47 -9.48 -24.71 -16.88
C ASN A 47 -9.59 -26.14 -17.43
N GLU A 48 -8.48 -26.87 -17.51
CA GLU A 48 -8.48 -28.28 -17.95
C GLU A 48 -9.24 -29.17 -16.97
N VAL A 49 -9.04 -28.95 -15.66
CA VAL A 49 -9.74 -29.68 -14.60
C VAL A 49 -11.11 -29.08 -14.26
N LYS A 50 -11.54 -28.04 -14.98
CA LYS A 50 -12.84 -27.37 -14.80
C LYS A 50 -13.12 -26.94 -13.35
N LEU A 51 -12.07 -26.45 -12.68
CA LEU A 51 -12.13 -26.06 -11.27
C LEU A 51 -13.23 -25.02 -11.03
N PHE A 52 -13.34 -24.04 -11.92
CA PHE A 52 -14.27 -22.92 -11.80
C PHE A 52 -15.72 -23.28 -12.11
N GLU A 53 -15.93 -24.39 -12.80
CA GLU A 53 -17.24 -24.93 -13.16
C GLU A 53 -17.77 -25.90 -12.09
N THR A 54 -16.90 -26.30 -11.14
CA THR A 54 -17.31 -27.09 -9.98
C THR A 54 -18.36 -26.31 -9.19
N PRO A 55 -19.59 -26.85 -8.98
CA PRO A 55 -20.70 -26.10 -8.40
C PRO A 55 -20.34 -25.38 -7.11
N MET A 56 -19.66 -26.07 -6.21
CA MET A 56 -19.26 -25.51 -4.92
C MET A 56 -18.30 -24.31 -5.04
N ILE A 57 -17.40 -24.30 -6.03
CA ILE A 57 -16.52 -23.15 -6.29
C ILE A 57 -17.31 -22.04 -6.97
N LYS A 58 -18.06 -22.37 -8.03
CA LYS A 58 -18.84 -21.44 -8.83
C LYS A 58 -19.86 -20.65 -8.01
N ASP A 59 -20.63 -21.35 -7.18
CA ASP A 59 -21.71 -20.75 -6.39
C ASP A 59 -21.14 -19.79 -5.34
N ARG A 60 -20.06 -20.19 -4.67
CA ARG A 60 -19.37 -19.34 -3.70
C ARG A 60 -18.72 -18.13 -4.38
N MET A 61 -18.11 -18.31 -5.53
CA MET A 61 -17.49 -17.22 -6.30
C MET A 61 -18.54 -16.20 -6.75
N THR A 62 -19.68 -16.69 -7.24
CA THR A 62 -20.81 -15.86 -7.68
C THR A 62 -21.37 -15.06 -6.50
N LYS A 63 -21.61 -15.71 -5.36
CA LYS A 63 -22.09 -15.06 -4.13
C LYS A 63 -21.09 -14.02 -3.61
N LEU A 64 -19.79 -14.33 -3.64
CA LEU A 64 -18.75 -13.47 -3.10
C LEU A 64 -18.50 -12.22 -3.96
N LEU A 65 -18.57 -12.36 -5.28
CA LEU A 65 -18.16 -11.30 -6.21
C LEU A 65 -19.31 -10.47 -6.77
N GLY A 66 -20.53 -11.01 -6.85
CA GLY A 66 -21.67 -10.33 -7.46
C GLY A 66 -21.32 -9.78 -8.85
N ASP A 67 -21.49 -8.47 -9.05
CA ASP A 67 -21.20 -7.77 -10.31
C ASP A 67 -19.73 -7.85 -10.74
N LYS A 68 -18.81 -8.23 -9.83
CA LYS A 68 -17.39 -8.43 -10.14
C LYS A 68 -17.07 -9.85 -10.60
N TYR A 69 -18.05 -10.76 -10.64
CA TYR A 69 -17.83 -12.16 -11.00
C TYR A 69 -17.24 -12.31 -12.40
N GLU A 70 -17.97 -11.87 -13.44
CA GLU A 70 -17.53 -11.99 -14.84
C GLU A 70 -16.15 -11.36 -15.13
N PRO A 71 -15.87 -10.10 -14.74
CA PRO A 71 -14.55 -9.53 -14.99
C PRO A 71 -13.42 -10.25 -14.24
N THR A 72 -13.68 -10.76 -13.03
CA THR A 72 -12.70 -11.57 -12.29
C THR A 72 -12.46 -12.90 -12.99
N MET A 73 -13.52 -13.58 -13.42
CA MET A 73 -13.41 -14.87 -14.11
C MET A 73 -12.67 -14.76 -15.44
N LYS A 74 -12.83 -13.65 -16.17
CA LYS A 74 -12.05 -13.38 -17.39
C LYS A 74 -10.55 -13.40 -17.12
N LEU A 75 -10.11 -12.86 -15.97
CA LEU A 75 -8.71 -12.89 -15.56
C LEU A 75 -8.32 -14.29 -15.06
N LEU A 76 -9.09 -14.88 -14.13
CA LEU A 76 -8.76 -16.18 -13.53
C LEU A 76 -8.66 -17.32 -14.55
N ARG A 77 -9.46 -17.29 -15.62
CA ARG A 77 -9.37 -18.27 -16.72
C ARG A 77 -8.06 -18.22 -17.50
N THR A 78 -7.26 -17.17 -17.33
CA THR A 78 -5.90 -17.11 -17.92
C THR A 78 -4.86 -17.86 -17.10
N ALA A 79 -5.19 -18.27 -15.86
CA ALA A 79 -4.28 -19.00 -15.00
C ALA A 79 -3.94 -20.38 -15.59
N GLN A 80 -2.71 -20.84 -15.32
CA GLN A 80 -2.17 -22.08 -15.91
C GLN A 80 -1.98 -23.18 -14.89
N THR A 81 -1.99 -22.84 -13.60
CA THR A 81 -1.70 -23.82 -12.57
C THR A 81 -2.41 -23.49 -11.28
N ILE A 82 -2.93 -24.53 -10.64
CA ILE A 82 -3.39 -24.51 -9.27
C ILE A 82 -2.15 -24.67 -8.38
N GLN A 83 -1.91 -23.69 -7.53
CA GLN A 83 -0.74 -23.62 -6.66
C GLN A 83 -1.12 -23.91 -5.21
N GLN A 84 -0.12 -24.23 -4.40
CA GLN A 84 -0.28 -24.43 -2.96
C GLN A 84 0.85 -23.74 -2.19
N GLU A 85 0.51 -22.98 -1.15
CA GLU A 85 1.43 -22.39 -0.18
C GLU A 85 0.93 -22.70 1.25
N GLY A 86 1.56 -23.67 1.91
CA GLY A 86 1.09 -24.17 3.20
C GLY A 86 -0.33 -24.74 3.10
N ALA A 87 -1.27 -24.16 3.85
CA ALA A 87 -2.70 -24.52 3.82
C ALA A 87 -3.51 -23.77 2.72
N LEU A 88 -2.87 -22.85 1.98
CA LEU A 88 -3.53 -22.07 0.95
C LEU A 88 -3.45 -22.80 -0.40
N PHE A 89 -4.59 -23.11 -0.99
CA PHE A 89 -4.68 -23.45 -2.42
C PHE A 89 -5.07 -22.19 -3.16
N TYR A 90 -4.37 -21.86 -4.24
CA TYR A 90 -4.67 -20.64 -4.96
C TYR A 90 -4.45 -20.76 -6.46
N VAL A 91 -5.11 -19.87 -7.18
CA VAL A 91 -4.98 -19.71 -8.62
C VAL A 91 -4.71 -18.23 -8.87
N ALA A 92 -3.64 -17.92 -9.59
CA ALA A 92 -3.27 -16.57 -9.97
C ALA A 92 -3.43 -16.40 -11.49
N SER A 93 -4.16 -15.37 -11.91
CA SER A 93 -4.26 -15.02 -13.33
C SER A 93 -2.88 -14.65 -13.87
N ARG A 94 -2.68 -14.87 -15.17
CA ARG A 94 -1.47 -14.40 -15.82
C ARG A 94 -1.43 -12.87 -15.80
N TYR A 95 -0.21 -12.35 -15.81
CA TYR A 95 0.04 -10.95 -16.13
C TYR A 95 -0.56 -10.66 -17.52
N ALA A 96 -1.60 -9.82 -17.60
CA ALA A 96 -1.95 -9.19 -18.85
C ALA A 96 -0.70 -8.44 -19.40
N PRO A 97 -0.45 -8.46 -20.70
CA PRO A 97 0.82 -7.96 -21.21
C PRO A 97 0.90 -6.44 -20.97
N ALA A 98 2.03 -5.99 -20.41
CA ALA A 98 2.18 -4.72 -19.70
C ALA A 98 2.21 -3.46 -20.59
N GLN A 99 1.72 -3.52 -21.83
CA GLN A 99 1.99 -2.46 -22.81
C GLN A 99 1.19 -1.18 -22.59
N VAL A 100 0.24 -1.12 -21.64
CA VAL A 100 -0.68 0.05 -21.53
C VAL A 100 -0.91 0.54 -20.08
N GLN A 101 -0.47 -0.18 -19.04
CA GLN A 101 -0.81 0.19 -17.65
C GLN A 101 0.37 0.04 -16.67
N ALA A 102 0.52 1.00 -15.74
CA ALA A 102 1.53 0.96 -14.70
C ALA A 102 1.34 -0.22 -13.71
N VAL A 103 0.09 -0.67 -13.55
CA VAL A 103 -0.28 -1.86 -12.81
C VAL A 103 -1.13 -2.73 -13.73
N THR A 104 -0.71 -3.96 -13.93
CA THR A 104 -1.43 -4.93 -14.75
C THR A 104 -2.62 -5.51 -14.00
N ASP A 105 -3.76 -5.63 -14.69
CA ASP A 105 -4.91 -6.39 -14.20
C ASP A 105 -4.51 -7.79 -13.73
N LYS A 106 -4.95 -8.16 -12.54
CA LYS A 106 -4.67 -9.46 -11.94
C LYS A 106 -5.82 -9.91 -11.07
N ALA A 107 -6.15 -11.18 -11.13
CA ALA A 107 -7.06 -11.81 -10.19
C ALA A 107 -6.37 -12.99 -9.53
N GLY A 108 -6.70 -13.24 -8.27
CA GLY A 108 -6.28 -14.43 -7.55
C GLY A 108 -7.46 -15.01 -6.80
N MET A 109 -7.72 -16.31 -6.96
CA MET A 109 -8.65 -17.06 -6.10
C MET A 109 -7.81 -17.78 -5.04
N ILE A 110 -8.17 -17.63 -3.78
CA ILE A 110 -7.47 -18.23 -2.64
C ILE A 110 -8.47 -19.05 -1.85
N TRP A 111 -8.09 -20.26 -1.50
CA TRP A 111 -8.80 -21.14 -0.59
C TRP A 111 -7.91 -21.48 0.59
N ASN A 112 -8.36 -21.17 1.81
CA ASN A 112 -7.70 -21.62 3.03
C ASN A 112 -8.29 -22.96 3.48
N ALA A 113 -7.47 -24.01 3.41
CA ALA A 113 -7.90 -25.36 3.75
C ALA A 113 -8.09 -25.60 5.24
N ASP A 114 -7.51 -24.79 6.12
CA ASP A 114 -7.70 -24.92 7.56
C ASP A 114 -9.07 -24.35 7.97
N THR A 115 -9.39 -23.17 7.45
CA THR A 115 -10.61 -22.43 7.82
C THR A 115 -11.81 -22.68 6.91
N ASN A 116 -11.62 -23.40 5.79
CA ASN A 116 -12.61 -23.63 4.75
C ASN A 116 -13.10 -22.35 4.05
N GLN A 117 -12.31 -21.28 4.09
CA GLN A 117 -12.71 -19.96 3.60
C GLN A 117 -12.11 -19.64 2.25
N MET A 118 -12.88 -18.95 1.43
CA MET A 118 -12.42 -18.43 0.16
C MET A 118 -12.26 -16.92 0.18
N ALA A 119 -11.23 -16.47 -0.52
CA ALA A 119 -11.01 -15.08 -0.83
C ALA A 119 -10.64 -14.91 -2.31
N VAL A 120 -10.91 -13.73 -2.83
CA VAL A 120 -10.55 -13.32 -4.17
C VAL A 120 -9.86 -11.97 -4.10
N MET A 121 -8.65 -11.91 -4.64
CA MET A 121 -7.96 -10.66 -4.91
C MET A 121 -8.28 -10.23 -6.34
N LEU A 122 -8.68 -8.98 -6.54
CA LEU A 122 -8.87 -8.37 -7.84
C LEU A 122 -8.13 -7.04 -7.90
N ILE A 123 -7.20 -6.94 -8.84
CA ILE A 123 -6.55 -5.70 -9.25
C ILE A 123 -7.11 -5.41 -10.64
N LYS A 124 -7.87 -4.33 -10.75
CA LYS A 124 -8.46 -3.89 -12.02
C LYS A 124 -8.28 -2.39 -12.16
N ASP A 125 -7.76 -1.94 -13.30
CA ASP A 125 -7.52 -0.51 -13.58
C ASP A 125 -6.68 0.14 -12.47
N GLY A 126 -5.65 -0.57 -11.98
CA GLY A 126 -4.79 -0.15 -10.88
C GLY A 126 -5.45 -0.09 -9.50
N THR A 127 -6.71 -0.50 -9.36
CA THR A 127 -7.42 -0.53 -8.07
C THR A 127 -7.40 -1.94 -7.46
N PRO A 128 -6.64 -2.15 -6.37
CA PRO A 128 -6.64 -3.43 -5.67
C PRO A 128 -7.84 -3.56 -4.73
N GLN A 129 -8.50 -4.71 -4.75
CA GLN A 129 -9.64 -5.09 -3.92
C GLN A 129 -9.49 -6.55 -3.46
N ILE A 130 -9.97 -6.84 -2.25
CA ILE A 130 -10.04 -8.19 -1.69
C ILE A 130 -11.49 -8.46 -1.28
N PHE A 131 -12.02 -9.58 -1.74
CA PHE A 131 -13.32 -10.10 -1.36
C PHE A 131 -13.08 -11.36 -0.55
N SER A 132 -13.54 -11.43 0.69
CA SER A 132 -13.41 -12.63 1.54
C SER A 132 -14.76 -13.04 2.10
N GLU A 133 -14.96 -14.35 2.17
CA GLU A 133 -16.08 -14.89 2.92
C GLU A 133 -15.98 -14.52 4.39
N GLN A 134 -17.12 -14.14 4.95
CA GLN A 134 -17.25 -13.82 6.36
C GLN A 134 -17.97 -14.97 7.06
N ILE A 135 -17.57 -15.29 8.28
CA ILE A 135 -18.31 -16.24 9.11
C ILE A 135 -19.54 -15.51 9.67
N GLU A 136 -20.72 -16.06 9.45
CA GLU A 136 -21.96 -15.52 10.02
C GLU A 136 -21.87 -15.50 11.55
N GLY A 137 -22.09 -14.31 12.15
CA GLY A 137 -21.97 -14.10 13.60
C GLY A 137 -20.57 -13.75 14.10
N ALA A 138 -19.56 -13.66 13.24
CA ALA A 138 -18.26 -13.11 13.62
C ALA A 138 -18.38 -11.61 13.93
N LYS A 139 -17.84 -11.19 15.08
CA LYS A 139 -17.84 -9.78 15.51
C LYS A 139 -16.88 -8.91 14.71
N GLU A 140 -15.86 -9.53 14.10
CA GLU A 140 -14.82 -8.86 13.34
C GLU A 140 -14.76 -9.41 11.92
N LYS A 141 -14.45 -8.54 10.96
CA LYS A 141 -14.25 -8.94 9.57
C LYS A 141 -12.97 -9.76 9.47
N ILE A 142 -13.03 -10.87 8.76
CA ILE A 142 -11.89 -11.73 8.55
C ILE A 142 -11.05 -11.19 7.41
N THR A 143 -9.82 -10.78 7.73
CA THR A 143 -8.81 -10.46 6.73
C THR A 143 -8.19 -11.75 6.23
N PRO A 144 -8.30 -12.07 4.93
CA PRO A 144 -7.73 -13.30 4.39
C PRO A 144 -6.21 -13.22 4.35
N VAL A 145 -5.56 -14.37 4.52
CA VAL A 145 -4.12 -14.52 4.28
C VAL A 145 -3.91 -14.74 2.78
N LEU A 146 -3.07 -13.90 2.16
CA LEU A 146 -2.68 -14.04 0.76
C LEU A 146 -1.38 -14.85 0.64
N PRO A 147 -1.25 -15.69 -0.40
CA PRO A 147 0.03 -16.29 -0.76
C PRO A 147 1.00 -15.20 -1.24
N LYS A 148 2.30 -15.47 -1.15
CA LYS A 148 3.37 -14.47 -1.36
C LYS A 148 3.29 -13.77 -2.71
N GLU A 149 2.96 -14.50 -3.77
CA GLU A 149 2.80 -13.96 -5.13
C GLU A 149 1.70 -12.89 -5.18
N LEU A 150 0.52 -13.20 -4.62
CA LEU A 150 -0.63 -12.31 -4.63
C LEU A 150 -0.44 -11.13 -3.68
N GLN A 151 0.17 -11.36 -2.52
CA GLN A 151 0.52 -10.29 -1.58
C GLN A 151 1.43 -9.24 -2.25
N THR A 152 2.50 -9.71 -2.92
CA THR A 152 3.43 -8.81 -3.63
C THR A 152 2.72 -7.99 -4.70
N ALA A 153 1.83 -8.61 -5.47
CA ALA A 153 1.06 -7.91 -6.50
C ALA A 153 0.09 -6.88 -5.90
N TYR A 154 -0.55 -7.23 -4.79
CA TYR A 154 -1.48 -6.37 -4.06
C TYR A 154 -0.78 -5.14 -3.49
N ASP A 155 0.36 -5.32 -2.82
CA ASP A 155 1.15 -4.24 -2.23
C ASP A 155 1.68 -3.28 -3.29
N LYS A 156 2.15 -3.81 -4.42
CA LYS A 156 2.56 -3.00 -5.56
C LYS A 156 1.40 -2.16 -6.11
N ALA A 157 0.21 -2.75 -6.24
CA ALA A 157 -0.96 -2.03 -6.70
C ALA A 157 -1.42 -0.96 -5.71
N GLN A 158 -1.34 -1.22 -4.41
CA GLN A 158 -1.63 -0.23 -3.37
C GLN A 158 -0.67 0.97 -3.45
N ALA A 159 0.64 0.71 -3.48
CA ALA A 159 1.64 1.77 -3.57
C ALA A 159 1.44 2.65 -4.80
N VAL A 160 1.14 2.05 -5.96
CA VAL A 160 0.85 2.84 -7.17
C VAL A 160 -0.43 3.67 -7.00
N LYS A 161 -1.50 3.10 -6.44
CA LYS A 161 -2.75 3.84 -6.19
C LYS A 161 -2.54 5.03 -5.25
N GLU A 162 -1.73 4.89 -4.20
CA GLU A 162 -1.38 5.98 -3.29
C GLU A 162 -0.63 7.10 -4.03
N THR A 163 0.41 6.76 -4.80
CA THR A 163 1.16 7.77 -5.57
C THR A 163 0.30 8.48 -6.62
N LEU A 164 -0.67 7.78 -7.24
CA LEU A 164 -1.62 8.38 -8.18
C LEU A 164 -2.58 9.33 -7.46
N ASN A 165 -3.09 8.95 -6.29
CA ASN A 165 -3.95 9.81 -5.48
C ASN A 165 -3.22 11.07 -5.02
N GLU A 166 -1.95 10.98 -4.62
CA GLU A 166 -1.13 12.14 -4.26
C GLU A 166 -0.90 13.08 -5.44
N LYS A 167 -0.55 12.53 -6.60
CA LYS A 167 -0.38 13.32 -7.83
C LYS A 167 -1.69 13.98 -8.26
N GLN A 168 -2.81 13.26 -8.16
CA GLN A 168 -4.12 13.81 -8.47
C GLN A 168 -4.50 14.96 -7.52
N LYS A 169 -4.27 14.82 -6.22
CA LYS A 169 -4.45 15.92 -5.26
C LYS A 169 -3.58 17.13 -5.60
N ALA A 170 -2.32 16.92 -5.98
CA ALA A 170 -1.43 18.01 -6.39
C ALA A 170 -1.95 18.73 -7.66
N LEU A 171 -2.50 17.98 -8.61
CA LEU A 171 -3.06 18.50 -9.86
C LEU A 171 -4.39 19.24 -9.63
N GLU A 172 -5.27 18.71 -8.77
CA GLU A 172 -6.50 19.37 -8.33
C GLU A 172 -6.19 20.68 -7.59
N ASN A 173 -5.16 20.68 -6.72
CA ASN A 173 -4.72 21.90 -6.05
C ASN A 173 -4.16 22.93 -7.05
N ALA A 174 -3.39 22.50 -8.04
CA ALA A 174 -2.91 23.39 -9.10
C ALA A 174 -4.05 23.96 -9.96
N GLN A 175 -5.07 23.14 -10.29
CA GLN A 175 -6.26 23.60 -11.01
C GLN A 175 -7.07 24.62 -10.19
N LYS A 176 -7.28 24.39 -8.89
CA LYS A 176 -7.95 25.35 -8.00
C LYS A 176 -7.22 26.70 -7.91
N ILE A 177 -5.88 26.69 -7.93
CA ILE A 177 -5.06 27.91 -7.96
C ILE A 177 -5.26 28.67 -9.28
N ILE A 178 -5.45 27.96 -10.41
CA ILE A 178 -5.69 28.56 -11.72
C ILE A 178 -7.14 29.08 -11.85
N GLU A 179 -8.12 28.36 -11.30
CA GLU A 179 -9.55 28.74 -11.37
C GLU A 179 -9.91 29.89 -10.42
N ASN A 180 -9.27 29.96 -9.23
CA ASN A 180 -9.46 31.04 -8.26
C ASN A 180 -8.12 31.67 -7.83
N PRO A 181 -7.43 32.41 -8.72
CA PRO A 181 -6.15 33.03 -8.42
C PRO A 181 -6.22 34.10 -7.30
N LEU A 182 -7.41 34.62 -7.02
CA LEU A 182 -7.66 35.68 -6.03
C LEU A 182 -7.79 35.18 -4.58
N GLU A 183 -8.17 33.91 -4.33
CA GLU A 183 -8.19 33.35 -2.96
C GLU A 183 -6.87 32.66 -2.59
N ALA A 184 -6.11 32.17 -3.56
CA ALA A 184 -4.80 31.56 -3.31
C ALA A 184 -3.66 32.58 -3.09
N THR A 185 -3.92 33.87 -3.30
CA THR A 185 -2.91 34.95 -3.20
C THR A 185 -2.91 35.69 -1.86
N SER A 186 -3.84 35.45 -0.94
CA SER A 186 -3.84 36.15 0.35
C SER A 186 -2.97 35.49 1.42
N ASP A 187 -2.89 34.15 1.49
CA ASP A 187 -2.22 33.48 2.62
C ASP A 187 -0.82 32.95 2.27
N ALA A 188 -0.63 32.38 1.08
CA ALA A 188 0.68 31.84 0.66
C ALA A 188 1.70 32.93 0.30
N VAL A 189 1.23 34.11 -0.13
CA VAL A 189 2.10 35.25 -0.48
C VAL A 189 2.44 36.10 0.74
N LYS A 190 1.52 36.27 1.70
CA LYS A 190 1.82 36.99 2.95
C LYS A 190 2.85 36.24 3.81
N GLN A 191 2.74 34.92 3.92
CA GLN A 191 3.67 34.14 4.75
C GLN A 191 5.10 34.05 4.17
N LYS A 192 5.27 34.23 2.85
CA LYS A 192 6.57 34.14 2.17
C LYS A 192 7.24 35.50 1.96
N ILE A 193 6.46 36.57 1.86
CA ILE A 193 6.98 37.94 1.74
C ILE A 193 7.36 38.52 3.11
N ASP A 194 6.59 38.28 4.18
CA ASP A 194 6.93 38.85 5.49
C ASP A 194 8.17 38.20 6.13
N SER A 195 8.37 36.89 5.95
CA SER A 195 9.56 36.20 6.48
C SER A 195 10.83 36.49 5.66
N SER A 196 10.73 36.59 4.34
CA SER A 196 11.90 36.85 3.47
C SER A 196 12.35 38.33 3.47
N VAL A 197 11.43 39.28 3.69
CA VAL A 197 11.77 40.71 3.70
C VAL A 197 12.24 41.18 5.08
N GLN A 198 11.73 40.60 6.18
CA GLN A 198 12.25 40.87 7.53
C GLN A 198 13.65 40.26 7.73
N GLN A 199 13.86 38.98 7.36
CA GLN A 199 15.20 38.36 7.46
C GLN A 199 16.25 39.08 6.62
N LYS A 200 15.93 39.47 5.38
CA LYS A 200 16.89 40.20 4.54
C LYS A 200 17.17 41.62 5.03
N LYS A 201 16.28 42.24 5.81
CA LYS A 201 16.48 43.59 6.36
C LYS A 201 17.30 43.55 7.65
N GLU A 202 17.17 42.48 8.45
CA GLU A 202 18.01 42.22 9.62
C GLU A 202 19.40 41.71 9.24
N ASP A 203 19.51 40.79 8.28
CA ASP A 203 20.81 40.32 7.75
C ASP A 203 21.59 41.43 7.05
N ALA A 204 20.88 42.34 6.35
CA ALA A 204 21.51 43.52 5.73
C ALA A 204 21.92 44.59 6.76
N LYS A 205 21.19 44.74 7.87
CA LYS A 205 21.61 45.63 8.97
C LYS A 205 22.82 45.08 9.71
N GLN A 206 22.83 43.79 10.03
CA GLN A 206 23.97 43.14 10.70
C GLN A 206 25.22 43.13 9.80
N LYS A 207 25.10 42.87 8.49
CA LYS A 207 26.24 42.96 7.56
C LYS A 207 26.76 44.37 7.33
N VAL A 208 25.93 45.39 7.52
CA VAL A 208 26.37 46.79 7.38
C VAL A 208 27.01 47.28 8.68
N GLU A 209 26.51 46.89 9.85
CA GLU A 209 27.12 47.21 11.14
C GLU A 209 28.46 46.47 11.35
N GLU A 210 28.57 45.20 10.96
CA GLU A 210 29.82 44.42 11.05
C GLU A 210 30.92 44.95 10.09
N LYS A 211 30.52 45.56 8.97
CA LYS A 211 31.46 46.11 7.98
C LYS A 211 31.89 47.57 8.26
N ILE A 212 31.10 48.31 9.04
CA ILE A 212 31.47 49.67 9.48
C ILE A 212 32.42 49.62 10.69
N GLN A 213 32.41 48.55 11.48
CA GLN A 213 33.35 48.40 12.62
C GLN A 213 34.74 47.89 12.24
N ASN A 214 34.92 47.35 11.01
CA ASN A 214 36.19 46.77 10.52
C ASN A 214 36.92 47.60 9.45
N THR A 215 36.57 48.88 9.28
CA THR A 215 37.29 49.81 8.40
C THR A 215 37.30 51.16 9.14
N VAL A 216 38.31 51.56 9.92
CA VAL A 216 39.74 51.86 9.66
C VAL A 216 40.33 52.36 11.03
N PRO A 217 41.65 52.41 11.34
CA PRO A 217 42.86 51.72 10.83
C PRO A 217 43.69 51.05 11.96
N VAL A 218 44.48 50.01 11.68
CA VAL A 218 45.80 49.86 12.33
C VAL A 218 46.80 49.37 11.29
N ILE A 219 47.84 50.16 11.14
CA ILE A 219 49.04 49.98 10.34
C ILE A 219 49.87 48.86 10.96
N ASP A 220 50.34 47.89 10.18
CA ASP A 220 51.53 47.10 10.55
C ASP A 220 52.32 46.63 9.30
N GLN A 221 53.26 47.50 8.94
CA GLN A 221 54.70 47.28 8.72
C GLN A 221 55.29 46.22 7.78
N ASP A 222 54.56 45.32 7.12
CA ASP A 222 55.21 44.32 6.23
C ASP A 222 55.00 44.54 4.72
N GLN A 223 54.34 45.63 4.32
CA GLN A 223 54.02 45.92 2.92
C GLN A 223 54.75 47.14 2.33
N LEU A 224 55.67 47.75 3.08
CA LEU A 224 56.50 48.89 2.63
C LEU A 224 57.87 48.48 2.09
N ASP A 225 58.36 47.27 2.34
CA ASP A 225 59.70 46.85 1.89
C ASP A 225 59.73 46.21 0.48
N LEU A 226 58.57 45.89 -0.10
CA LEU A 226 58.49 45.33 -1.48
C LEU A 226 58.42 46.40 -2.57
N ASP A 227 57.80 47.56 -2.29
CA ASP A 227 57.69 48.66 -3.26
C ASP A 227 58.96 49.53 -3.33
N GLU A 228 59.78 49.55 -2.28
CA GLU A 228 61.08 50.25 -2.29
C GLU A 228 62.20 49.39 -2.90
N ALA A 229 62.10 48.06 -2.84
CA ALA A 229 62.98 47.13 -3.56
C ALA A 229 62.74 47.14 -5.08
N LEU A 230 61.48 47.21 -5.52
CA LEU A 230 61.11 47.25 -6.95
C LEU A 230 61.43 48.58 -7.64
N LYS A 231 61.53 49.68 -6.89
CA LYS A 231 61.99 50.98 -7.44
C LYS A 231 63.50 51.05 -7.63
N LYS A 232 64.29 50.38 -6.79
CA LYS A 232 65.76 50.39 -6.89
C LYS A 232 66.27 49.51 -8.03
N GLU A 233 65.56 48.45 -8.37
CA GLU A 233 65.89 47.58 -9.52
C GLU A 233 65.47 48.20 -10.88
N ALA A 234 64.56 49.17 -10.88
CA ALA A 234 64.12 49.89 -12.09
C ALA A 234 64.99 51.10 -12.46
N GLU A 235 65.84 51.60 -11.55
CA GLU A 235 66.79 52.69 -11.83
C GLU A 235 68.16 52.20 -12.32
N ASP A 236 68.59 50.97 -11.99
CA ASP A 236 69.86 50.39 -12.49
C ASP A 236 69.78 49.84 -13.93
N LEU A 237 68.57 49.77 -14.52
CA LEU A 237 68.36 49.38 -15.93
C LEU A 237 68.32 50.58 -16.89
N LYS A 238 68.68 51.79 -16.42
CA LYS A 238 68.74 53.02 -17.24
C LYS A 238 70.10 53.73 -17.26
N GLN A 239 71.20 53.05 -16.91
CA GLN A 239 72.56 53.45 -17.32
C GLN A 239 73.10 52.52 -18.41
#